data_AF-A0A7K4XV34-F1
#
_entry.id   AF-A0A7K4XV34-F1
#
_cell.length_a   1.000
_cell.length_b   1.000
_cell.length_c   1.000
_cell.angle_alpha   90.00
_cell.angle_beta   90.00
_cell.angle_gamma   90.00
#
_symmetry.space_group_name_H-M   'P 1'
#
loop_
_entity.id
_entity.type
_entity.pdbx_description
1 polymer ?
#
loop_
_entity_poly.entity_id
_entity_poly.type
_entity_poly.pdbx_seq_one_letter_code
_entity_poly.pdbx_strand_id
1 'polypeptide(L)'
;MKPCGASNFSVTRYHIAEALVDREVDAEQPDAHLAAEEEGRRLEQLQREAERERRKQLEKAHVRGSHALKKIQLAKDRERLLEELEQMHAQDQMRRRQFVTQMPPQLSVPPYKRMEIEEEWQRELESAFEDMYNGDRNMKGDLILQFEPQPLPAPSDRAQDNDL
;
A
#
# COMPACT_ATOMS: atom_id res chain seq x y z
N MET A 1 58.75 -46.16 -64.37
CA MET A 1 57.85 -45.09 -63.85
C MET A 1 57.09 -44.50 -65.04
N LYS A 2 55.88 -44.99 -65.32
CA LYS A 2 54.95 -44.39 -66.28
C LYS A 2 53.74 -43.87 -65.49
N PRO A 3 53.28 -42.62 -65.72
CA PRO A 3 52.16 -42.07 -64.97
C PRO A 3 50.86 -42.76 -65.39
N CYS A 4 50.10 -43.20 -64.40
CA CYS A 4 48.79 -43.81 -64.56
C CYS A 4 47.79 -42.72 -64.96
N GLY A 5 47.22 -42.82 -66.17
CA GLY A 5 46.12 -41.95 -66.58
C GLY A 5 44.90 -42.20 -65.70
N ALA A 6 44.25 -41.13 -65.26
CA ALA A 6 42.96 -41.16 -64.56
C ALA A 6 41.83 -41.56 -65.53
N SER A 7 41.85 -42.80 -66.03
CA SER A 7 40.86 -43.37 -66.96
C SER A 7 40.11 -44.53 -66.30
N ASN A 8 39.68 -44.37 -65.05
CA ASN A 8 38.86 -45.37 -64.37
C ASN A 8 37.68 -44.70 -63.65
N PHE A 9 36.84 -44.01 -64.42
CA PHE A 9 35.41 -43.95 -64.09
C PHE A 9 34.72 -44.93 -65.04
N SER A 10 34.31 -46.07 -64.49
CA SER A 10 33.55 -47.11 -65.16
C SER A 10 32.19 -46.55 -65.62
N VAL A 11 32.11 -46.18 -66.89
CA VAL A 11 30.84 -45.81 -67.53
C VAL A 11 30.13 -47.09 -67.98
N THR A 12 29.39 -47.73 -67.08
CA THR A 12 28.31 -48.65 -67.47
C THR A 12 27.10 -47.82 -67.85
N ARG A 13 27.09 -47.25 -69.05
CA ARG A 13 25.88 -46.65 -69.65
C ARG A 13 25.05 -47.79 -70.25
N TYR A 14 24.07 -48.27 -69.51
CA TYR A 14 22.95 -48.99 -70.13
C TYR A 14 22.12 -47.97 -70.91
N HIS A 15 22.00 -48.15 -72.23
CA HIS A 15 21.09 -47.36 -73.05
C HIS A 15 19.66 -47.88 -72.81
N ILE A 16 18.95 -47.28 -71.86
CA ILE A 16 17.51 -47.50 -71.71
C ILE A 16 16.84 -46.86 -72.94
N ALA A 17 16.02 -47.61 -73.66
CA ALA A 17 15.31 -47.10 -74.83
C ALA A 17 14.41 -45.93 -74.41
N GLU A 18 14.40 -44.86 -75.20
CA GLU A 18 13.69 -43.62 -74.83
C GLU A 18 12.20 -43.82 -74.59
N ALA A 19 11.60 -44.83 -75.22
CA ALA A 19 10.20 -45.22 -75.03
C ALA A 19 9.87 -45.83 -73.64
N LEU A 20 10.89 -46.24 -72.87
CA LEU A 20 10.76 -46.76 -71.50
C LEU A 20 11.07 -45.69 -70.44
N VAL A 21 11.36 -44.46 -70.86
CA VAL A 21 11.62 -43.32 -69.98
C VAL A 21 10.46 -42.34 -70.10
N ASP A 22 9.70 -42.17 -69.02
CA ASP A 22 8.74 -41.08 -68.91
C ASP A 22 9.52 -39.76 -68.83
N ARG A 23 9.72 -39.13 -69.99
CA ARG A 23 10.22 -37.76 -70.07
C ARG A 23 9.04 -36.82 -69.95
N GLU A 24 9.18 -35.82 -69.10
CA GLU A 24 8.24 -34.71 -69.05
C GLU A 24 8.14 -34.11 -70.46
N VAL A 25 6.91 -33.88 -70.94
CA VAL A 25 6.68 -33.22 -72.22
C VAL A 25 7.39 -31.86 -72.16
N ASP A 26 8.12 -31.48 -73.21
CA ASP A 26 8.80 -30.18 -73.32
C ASP A 26 7.76 -29.04 -73.28
N ALA A 27 7.28 -28.73 -72.09
CA ALA A 27 6.42 -27.60 -71.82
C ALA A 27 7.29 -26.34 -71.72
N GLU A 28 6.76 -25.20 -72.15
CA GLU A 28 7.43 -23.91 -71.97
C GLU A 28 7.62 -23.67 -70.46
N GLN A 29 8.85 -23.87 -69.97
CA GLN A 29 9.19 -23.55 -68.60
C GLN A 29 9.29 -22.03 -68.46
N PRO A 30 8.57 -21.42 -67.50
CA PRO A 30 8.70 -20.00 -67.26
C PRO A 30 10.13 -19.69 -66.78
N ASP A 31 10.59 -18.48 -67.09
CA ASP A 31 11.93 -18.05 -66.67
C ASP A 31 12.01 -18.02 -65.13
N ALA A 32 12.83 -18.93 -64.59
CA ALA A 32 13.05 -19.06 -63.15
C ALA A 32 13.64 -17.79 -62.53
N HIS A 33 14.38 -16.98 -63.31
CA HIS A 33 14.92 -15.71 -62.83
C HIS A 33 13.81 -14.69 -62.55
N LEU A 34 12.81 -14.58 -63.44
CA LEU A 34 11.69 -13.68 -63.26
C LEU A 34 10.86 -14.06 -62.03
N ALA A 35 10.57 -15.36 -61.86
CA ALA A 35 9.83 -15.85 -60.68
C ALA A 35 10.60 -15.57 -59.37
N ALA A 36 11.92 -15.72 -59.38
CA ALA A 36 12.76 -15.42 -58.21
C ALA A 36 12.79 -13.93 -57.88
N GLU A 37 12.81 -13.04 -58.88
CA GLU A 37 12.75 -11.59 -58.66
C GLU A 37 11.42 -11.15 -58.05
N GLU A 38 10.30 -11.71 -58.52
CA GLU A 38 8.97 -11.39 -58.00
C GLU A 38 8.81 -11.81 -56.54
N GLU A 39 9.25 -13.03 -56.19
CA GLU A 39 9.26 -13.49 -54.81
C GLU A 39 10.25 -12.71 -53.93
N GLY A 40 11.40 -12.28 -54.49
CA GLY A 40 12.32 -11.36 -53.82
C GLY A 40 11.64 -10.06 -53.40
N ARG A 41 10.90 -9.43 -54.33
CA ARG A 41 10.13 -8.20 -54.05
C ARG A 41 9.04 -8.45 -53.01
N ARG A 42 8.36 -9.60 -53.05
CA ARG A 42 7.34 -9.98 -52.07
C ARG A 42 7.93 -10.13 -50.67
N LEU A 43 9.08 -10.81 -50.55
CA LEU A 43 9.78 -10.99 -49.28
C LEU A 43 10.27 -9.66 -48.71
N GLU A 44 10.80 -8.77 -49.55
CA GLU A 44 11.19 -7.41 -49.12
C GLU A 44 10.00 -6.63 -48.54
N GLN A 45 8.83 -6.73 -49.16
CA GLN A 45 7.63 -6.06 -48.66
C GLN A 45 7.21 -6.62 -47.30
N LEU A 46 7.18 -7.96 -47.16
CA LEU A 46 6.88 -8.62 -45.89
C LEU A 46 7.88 -8.25 -44.78
N GLN A 47 9.17 -8.17 -45.10
CA GLN A 47 10.20 -7.73 -44.15
C GLN A 47 9.95 -6.29 -43.68
N ARG A 48 9.67 -5.37 -44.61
CA ARG A 48 9.35 -3.97 -44.28
C ARG A 48 8.12 -3.86 -43.40
N GLU A 49 7.09 -4.69 -43.64
CA GLU A 49 5.89 -4.73 -42.82
C GLU A 49 6.17 -5.27 -41.42
N ALA A 50 6.88 -6.40 -41.31
CA ALA A 50 7.28 -6.99 -40.04
C ALA A 50 8.12 -6.01 -39.19
N GLU A 51 9.03 -5.27 -39.81
CA GLU A 51 9.78 -4.22 -39.12
C GLU A 51 8.89 -3.09 -38.61
N ARG A 52 7.93 -2.63 -39.41
CA ARG A 52 6.97 -1.60 -39.00
C ARG A 52 6.12 -2.08 -37.83
N GLU A 53 5.65 -3.33 -37.87
CA GLU A 53 4.88 -3.92 -36.79
C GLU A 53 5.71 -4.05 -35.51
N ARG A 54 6.95 -4.52 -35.61
CA ARG A 54 7.88 -4.59 -34.48
C ARG A 54 8.08 -3.22 -33.84
N ARG A 55 8.30 -2.16 -34.63
CA ARG A 55 8.42 -0.79 -34.13
C ARG A 55 7.15 -0.35 -33.39
N LYS A 56 5.97 -0.57 -33.97
CA LYS A 56 4.68 -0.26 -33.34
C LYS A 56 4.48 -1.01 -32.01
N GLN A 57 4.89 -2.28 -31.94
CA GLN A 57 4.80 -3.08 -30.72
C GLN A 57 5.72 -2.54 -29.63
N LEU A 58 6.96 -2.18 -29.98
CA LEU A 58 7.91 -1.59 -29.05
C LEU A 58 7.42 -0.25 -28.50
N GLU A 59 6.90 0.63 -29.36
CA GLU A 59 6.31 1.91 -28.93
C GLU A 59 5.12 1.70 -27.99
N LYS A 60 4.21 0.78 -28.32
CA LYS A 60 3.08 0.43 -27.45
C LYS A 60 3.54 -0.11 -26.10
N ALA A 61 4.54 -1.00 -26.09
CA ALA A 61 5.10 -1.55 -24.87
C ALA A 61 5.76 -0.45 -24.03
N HIS A 62 6.51 0.46 -24.67
CA HIS A 62 7.15 1.59 -24.01
C HIS A 62 6.13 2.54 -23.37
N VAL A 63 5.07 2.92 -24.08
CA VAL A 63 4.00 3.78 -23.55
C VAL A 63 3.27 3.11 -22.39
N ARG A 64 2.97 1.81 -22.50
CA ARG A 64 2.32 1.06 -21.40
C ARG A 64 3.24 0.98 -20.17
N GLY A 65 4.52 0.70 -20.39
CA GLY A 65 5.53 0.61 -19.34
C GLY A 65 5.74 1.93 -18.61
N SER A 66 5.92 3.03 -19.35
CA SER A 66 6.09 4.36 -18.77
C SER A 66 4.85 4.82 -17.99
N HIS A 67 3.65 4.56 -18.51
CA HIS A 67 2.41 4.86 -17.83
C HIS A 67 2.23 4.02 -16.55
N ALA A 68 2.52 2.72 -16.59
CA ALA A 68 2.47 1.85 -15.42
C ALA A 68 3.47 2.30 -14.34
N LEU A 69 4.70 2.64 -14.73
CA LEU A 69 5.71 3.16 -13.83
C LEU A 69 5.28 4.46 -13.17
N LYS A 70 4.71 5.40 -13.94
CA LYS A 70 4.18 6.66 -13.41
C LYS A 70 3.07 6.42 -12.38
N LYS A 71 2.17 5.47 -12.62
CA LYS A 71 1.12 5.11 -11.65
C LYS A 71 1.71 4.56 -10.35
N ILE A 72 2.72 3.70 -10.43
CA ILE A 72 3.40 3.15 -9.25
C ILE A 72 4.10 4.26 -8.47
N GLN A 73 4.80 5.17 -9.14
CA GLN A 73 5.45 6.31 -8.50
C GLN A 73 4.42 7.20 -7.78
N LEU A 74 3.32 7.56 -8.46
CA LEU A 74 2.25 8.35 -7.85
C LEU A 74 1.61 7.67 -6.65
N ALA A 75 1.46 6.35 -6.66
CA ALA A 75 0.95 5.59 -5.51
C ALA A 75 1.91 5.69 -4.32
N LYS A 76 3.21 5.48 -4.56
CA LYS A 76 4.25 5.61 -3.52
C LYS A 76 4.33 7.03 -2.96
N ASP A 77 4.26 8.04 -3.81
CA ASP A 77 4.29 9.43 -3.39
C ASP A 77 3.07 9.78 -2.53
N ARG A 78 1.89 9.25 -2.91
CA ARG A 78 0.67 9.40 -2.11
C ARG A 78 0.80 8.72 -0.73
N GLU A 79 1.30 7.50 -0.68
CA GLU A 79 1.52 6.76 0.58
C GLU A 79 2.44 7.55 1.50
N ARG A 80 3.59 8.00 0.98
CA ARG A 80 4.54 8.83 1.71
C ARG A 80 3.89 10.12 2.26
N LEU A 81 3.09 10.82 1.44
CA LEU A 81 2.40 12.03 1.88
C LEU A 81 1.39 11.75 3.00
N LEU A 82 0.70 10.61 2.97
CA LEU A 82 -0.23 10.22 4.04
C LEU A 82 0.51 9.92 5.34
N GLU A 83 1.65 9.22 5.27
CA GLU A 83 2.50 8.98 6.44
C GLU A 83 3.03 10.29 7.05
N GLU A 84 3.50 11.22 6.21
CA GLU A 84 3.97 12.53 6.66
C GLU A 84 2.83 13.34 7.31
N LEU A 85 1.62 13.31 6.75
CA LEU A 85 0.44 13.95 7.34
C LEU A 85 0.04 13.35 8.68
N GLU A 86 0.07 12.01 8.81
CA GLU A 86 -0.24 11.31 10.04
C GLU A 86 0.76 11.69 11.14
N GLN A 87 2.05 11.74 10.82
CA GLN A 87 3.09 12.17 11.75
C GLN A 87 2.88 13.61 12.22
N MET A 88 2.58 14.54 11.30
CA MET A 88 2.28 15.93 11.66
C MET A 88 1.03 16.03 12.54
N HIS A 89 -0.01 15.24 12.26
CA HIS A 89 -1.22 15.21 13.06
C HIS A 89 -0.94 14.67 14.48
N ALA A 90 -0.18 13.59 14.60
CA ALA A 90 0.20 13.01 15.88
C ALA A 90 1.04 13.99 16.73
N GLN A 91 1.99 14.68 16.10
CA GLN A 91 2.78 15.72 16.76
C GLN A 91 1.91 16.89 17.22
N ASP A 92 0.96 17.32 16.39
CA ASP A 92 0.04 18.40 16.75
C ASP A 92 -0.87 18.02 17.91
N GLN A 93 -1.43 16.81 17.88
CA GLN A 93 -2.19 16.27 19.01
C GLN A 93 -1.35 16.22 20.29
N MET A 94 -0.10 15.76 20.20
CA MET A 94 0.81 15.73 21.36
C MET A 94 1.01 17.13 21.93
N ARG A 95 1.30 18.13 21.09
CA ARG A 95 1.46 19.53 21.52
C ARG A 95 0.20 20.07 22.18
N ARG A 96 -0.97 19.81 21.59
CA ARG A 96 -2.27 20.22 22.17
C ARG A 96 -2.52 19.55 23.52
N ARG A 97 -2.24 18.25 23.65
CA ARG A 97 -2.36 17.54 24.93
C ARG A 97 -1.43 18.14 25.97
N GLN A 98 -0.16 18.37 25.64
CA GLN A 98 0.79 19.03 26.54
C GLN A 98 0.30 20.40 27.00
N PHE A 99 -0.27 21.20 26.08
CA PHE A 99 -0.86 22.49 26.42
C PHE A 99 -2.04 22.33 27.40
N VAL A 100 -2.99 21.45 27.09
CA VAL A 100 -4.17 21.17 27.95
C VAL A 100 -3.75 20.66 29.33
N THR A 101 -2.69 19.84 29.42
CA THR A 101 -2.15 19.36 30.71
C THR A 101 -1.59 20.51 31.56
N GLN A 102 -1.04 21.56 30.94
CA GLN A 102 -0.56 22.75 31.65
C GLN A 102 -1.69 23.75 31.99
N MET A 103 -2.90 23.57 31.44
CA MET A 103 -4.02 24.45 31.73
C MET A 103 -4.67 24.13 33.08
N PRO A 104 -5.20 25.14 33.78
CA PRO A 104 -6.01 24.92 34.98
C PRO A 104 -7.20 23.97 34.69
N PRO A 105 -7.54 23.06 35.62
CA PRO A 105 -8.67 22.13 35.48
C PRO A 105 -10.01 22.85 35.28
N GLN A 106 -10.11 24.08 35.76
CA GLN A 106 -11.26 24.98 35.58
C GLN A 106 -11.47 25.44 34.13
N LEU A 107 -10.52 25.17 33.24
CA LEU A 107 -10.61 25.48 31.81
C LEU A 107 -10.49 24.22 30.95
N SER A 108 -9.77 23.19 31.41
CA SER A 108 -9.56 21.95 30.65
C SER A 108 -10.65 20.89 30.85
N VAL A 109 -11.28 20.83 32.03
CA VAL A 109 -12.32 19.83 32.34
C VAL A 109 -13.70 20.41 32.02
N PRO A 110 -14.56 19.76 31.21
CA PRO A 110 -15.92 20.23 30.97
C PRO A 110 -16.75 20.34 32.26
N PRO A 111 -17.72 21.28 32.39
CA PRO A 111 -18.48 21.49 33.62
C PRO A 111 -19.18 20.24 34.16
N TYR A 112 -19.80 19.43 33.29
CA TYR A 112 -20.48 18.20 33.69
C TYR A 112 -19.51 17.16 34.29
N LYS A 113 -18.28 17.07 33.76
CA LYS A 113 -17.23 16.20 34.32
C LYS A 113 -16.78 16.66 35.71
N ARG A 114 -16.84 17.96 36.00
CA ARG A 114 -16.51 18.47 37.34
C ARG A 114 -17.56 18.04 38.36
N MET A 115 -18.84 18.15 37.98
CA MET A 115 -19.94 17.68 38.83
C MET A 115 -19.83 16.17 39.10
N GLU A 116 -19.53 15.36 38.08
CA GLU A 116 -19.28 13.91 38.25
C GLU A 116 -18.16 13.65 39.27
N ILE A 117 -17.04 14.39 39.19
CA ILE A 117 -15.90 14.26 40.11
C ILE A 117 -16.29 14.66 41.54
N GLU A 118 -17.07 15.73 41.72
CA GLU A 118 -17.54 16.18 43.03
C GLU A 118 -18.50 15.14 43.66
N GLU A 119 -19.42 14.57 42.88
CA GLU A 119 -20.31 13.51 43.35
C GLU A 119 -19.55 12.21 43.68
N GLU A 120 -18.55 11.83 42.88
CA GLU A 120 -17.67 10.69 43.17
C GLU A 120 -16.91 10.91 44.47
N TRP A 121 -16.35 12.11 44.69
CA TRP A 121 -15.69 12.46 45.94
C TRP A 121 -16.63 12.42 47.14
N GLN A 122 -17.87 12.90 46.98
CA GLN A 122 -18.89 12.78 48.03
C GLN A 122 -19.21 11.31 48.35
N ARG A 123 -19.37 10.45 47.33
CA ARG A 123 -19.61 9.02 47.52
C ARG A 123 -18.45 8.31 48.21
N GLU A 124 -17.20 8.64 47.86
CA GLU A 124 -16.02 8.08 48.52
C GLU A 124 -15.97 8.45 50.01
N LEU A 125 -16.32 9.69 50.35
CA LEU A 125 -16.46 10.14 51.73
C LEU A 125 -17.56 9.40 52.49
N GLU A 126 -18.74 9.25 51.89
CA GLU A 126 -19.86 8.50 52.47
C GLU A 126 -19.45 7.05 52.74
N SER A 127 -18.78 6.40 51.78
CA SER A 127 -18.26 5.04 51.92
C SER A 127 -17.24 4.93 53.05
N ALA A 128 -16.27 5.86 53.14
CA ALA A 128 -15.27 5.86 54.20
C ALA A 128 -15.91 6.04 55.60
N PHE A 129 -16.98 6.84 55.69
CA PHE A 129 -17.73 7.02 56.92
C PHE A 129 -18.52 5.77 57.33
N GLU A 130 -19.19 5.13 56.37
CA GLU A 130 -19.87 3.86 56.58
C GLU A 130 -18.89 2.77 57.03
N ASP A 131 -17.70 2.69 56.43
CA ASP A 131 -16.67 1.73 56.82
C ASP A 131 -16.18 1.95 58.25
N MET A 132 -15.95 3.20 58.67
CA MET A 132 -15.60 3.54 60.05
C MET A 132 -16.72 3.16 61.02
N TYR A 133 -17.97 3.49 60.71
CA TYR A 133 -19.11 3.23 61.58
C TYR A 133 -19.47 1.73 61.69
N ASN A 134 -19.35 0.99 60.58
CA ASN A 134 -19.61 -0.44 60.54
C ASN A 134 -18.42 -1.27 61.06
N GLY A 135 -17.19 -0.77 60.91
CA GLY A 135 -15.98 -1.38 61.47
C GLY A 135 -16.02 -1.49 63.00
N ASP A 136 -16.54 -0.46 63.68
CA ASP A 136 -16.70 -0.45 65.14
C ASP A 136 -17.83 -1.35 65.65
N ARG A 137 -18.87 -1.62 64.83
CA ARG A 137 -19.99 -2.48 65.23
C ARG A 137 -19.64 -3.97 65.32
N ASN A 138 -18.52 -4.40 64.73
CA ASN A 138 -18.05 -5.78 64.84
C ASN A 138 -17.18 -6.04 66.10
N MET A 139 -16.91 -5.01 66.92
CA MET A 139 -16.30 -5.15 68.24
C MET A 139 -17.33 -4.87 69.35
N LYS A 140 -18.04 -5.92 69.78
CA LYS A 140 -18.79 -6.02 71.06
C LYS A 140 -19.58 -4.78 71.49
N GLY A 141 -20.81 -4.65 70.98
CA GLY A 141 -22.03 -4.57 71.79
C GLY A 141 -22.31 -3.42 72.79
N ASP A 142 -21.37 -2.57 73.20
CA ASP A 142 -21.64 -1.61 74.30
C ASP A 142 -21.01 -0.21 74.17
N LEU A 143 -20.35 0.13 73.06
CA LEU A 143 -19.80 1.49 72.90
C LEU A 143 -20.75 2.36 72.05
N ILE A 144 -21.69 3.04 72.71
CA ILE A 144 -22.35 4.20 72.12
C ILE A 144 -21.27 5.27 71.94
N LEU A 145 -20.78 5.43 70.72
CA LEU A 145 -19.85 6.50 70.34
C LEU A 145 -20.60 7.84 70.45
N GLN A 146 -20.64 8.40 71.65
CA GLN A 146 -21.13 9.77 71.88
C GLN A 146 -20.09 10.72 71.29
N PHE A 147 -20.26 11.09 70.02
CA PHE A 147 -19.64 12.29 69.50
C PHE A 147 -20.29 13.48 70.21
N GLU A 148 -19.60 14.03 71.20
CA GLU A 148 -19.91 15.36 71.71
C GLU A 148 -19.55 16.34 70.57
N PRO A 149 -20.52 17.03 69.94
CA PRO A 149 -20.21 17.92 68.83
C PRO A 149 -19.30 19.01 69.36
N GLN A 150 -18.08 19.08 68.84
CA GLN A 150 -17.18 20.18 69.13
C GLN A 150 -17.93 21.48 68.79
N PRO A 151 -18.11 22.40 69.75
CA PRO A 151 -18.94 23.58 69.53
C PRO A 151 -18.37 24.36 68.35
N LEU A 152 -19.21 24.62 67.36
CA LEU A 152 -18.85 25.44 66.22
C LEU A 152 -18.26 26.76 66.74
N PRO A 153 -17.13 27.24 66.21
CA PRO A 153 -16.59 28.53 66.60
C PRO A 153 -17.69 29.59 66.43
N ALA A 154 -17.87 30.42 67.46
CA ALA A 154 -18.88 31.47 67.45
C ALA A 154 -18.73 32.32 66.17
N PRO A 155 -19.83 32.72 65.53
CA PRO A 155 -19.76 33.58 64.35
C PRO A 155 -18.91 34.80 64.69
N SER A 156 -17.79 34.94 63.99
CA SER A 156 -16.98 36.16 64.05
C SER A 156 -17.83 37.28 63.47
N ASP A 157 -18.12 38.31 64.27
CA ASP A 157 -18.79 39.57 63.88
C ASP A 157 -17.93 40.42 62.92
N ARG A 158 -17.36 39.80 61.88
CA ARG A 158 -16.68 40.48 60.79
C ARG A 158 -17.03 39.82 59.46
N ALA A 159 -18.29 40.00 59.07
CA ALA A 159 -18.68 40.03 57.68
C ALA A 159 -19.41 41.36 57.42
N GLN A 160 -18.63 42.44 57.40
CA GLN A 160 -18.98 43.64 56.65
C GLN A 160 -18.29 43.52 55.29
N ASP A 161 -19.09 43.62 54.23
CA ASP A 161 -18.74 43.92 52.84
C ASP A 161 -17.72 43.04 52.10
N ASN A 162 -18.16 42.40 51.01
CA ASN A 162 -18.26 43.11 49.74
C ASN A 162 -19.15 42.31 48.76
N ASP A 163 -20.28 42.91 48.38
CA ASP A 163 -20.88 42.71 47.07
C ASP A 163 -19.97 43.35 46.03
N LEU A 164 -19.45 42.54 45.08
CA LEU A 164 -19.00 42.95 43.73
C LEU A 164 -18.75 41.72 42.85
#